data_AF-A0AAU5TKU5-F1
#
_entry.id   AF-A0AAU5TKU5-F1
#
_cell.length_a   1.000
_cell.length_b   1.000
_cell.length_c   1.000
_cell.angle_alpha   90.00
_cell.angle_beta   90.00
_cell.angle_gamma   90.00
#
_symmetry.space_group_name_H-M   'P 1'
#
loop_
_entity.id
_entity.type
_entity.pdbx_description
1 polymer ?
#
loop_
_entity_poly.entity_id
_entity_poly.type
_entity_poly.pdbx_seq_one_letter_code
_entity_poly.pdbx_strand_id
1 'polypeptide(L)'
;MTTTPAMPTACKRRRKTRTPNVNYLTPITASDLKVNEIDLTPGKEHLVCPDCSTWVPITGTLGTPKLVPHHTGRAKTAEPRRCTAGSNRLVTIDVEADAWRTKLIEGAPTAACRRATKVLPKPKVKTAPAATQIKPAPINAEQVSRAFRQHQQQCLACKGEAKNRDGQTLPCPDGERVAVTVLRLLRQEPKREALREFFARERRRFDRQYAAAAPAKRASEWAAVLPKVKDADTRRSQLPVGDRPTDARNVPLAPGDEKAFDQRQAELGRQYAARKDLAPTAA
;
A
#
# COMPACT_ATOMS: atom_id res chain seq x y z
N MET A 1 35.32 46.90 -1.08
CA MET A 1 34.44 47.07 -2.24
C MET A 1 33.57 45.84 -2.37
N THR A 2 32.31 45.95 -1.99
CA THR A 2 31.34 44.85 -1.92
C THR A 2 30.61 44.77 -3.25
N THR A 3 30.87 43.72 -4.02
CA THR A 3 30.25 43.51 -5.33
C THR A 3 28.88 42.86 -5.14
N THR A 4 27.81 43.62 -5.40
CA THR A 4 26.44 43.09 -5.45
C THR A 4 26.28 42.14 -6.64
N PRO A 5 25.75 40.92 -6.47
CA PRO A 5 25.50 40.03 -7.60
C PRO A 5 24.27 40.52 -8.38
N ALA A 6 24.45 40.78 -9.67
CA ALA A 6 23.36 41.14 -10.58
C ALA A 6 22.41 39.95 -10.79
N MET A 7 21.11 40.16 -10.58
CA MET A 7 20.07 39.17 -10.89
C MET A 7 20.02 38.89 -12.40
N PRO A 8 19.89 37.62 -12.83
CA PRO A 8 19.77 37.29 -14.25
C PRO A 8 18.40 37.71 -14.79
N THR A 9 18.40 38.50 -15.85
CA THR A 9 17.20 38.91 -16.58
C THR A 9 16.65 37.73 -17.38
N ALA A 10 15.32 37.53 -17.35
CA ALA A 10 14.65 36.45 -18.09
C ALA A 10 14.93 36.55 -19.61
N CYS A 11 15.66 35.57 -20.15
CA CYS A 11 15.99 35.51 -21.57
C CYS A 11 14.80 34.97 -22.39
N LYS A 12 14.41 35.68 -23.47
CA LYS A 12 13.38 35.17 -24.39
C LYS A 12 13.86 33.87 -25.04
N ARG A 13 13.10 32.78 -24.85
CA ARG A 13 13.40 31.46 -25.43
C ARG A 13 13.50 31.56 -26.96
N ARG A 14 14.65 31.16 -27.54
CA ARG A 14 14.81 31.08 -29.00
C ARG A 14 13.71 30.19 -29.59
N ARG A 15 12.82 30.77 -30.39
CA ARG A 15 11.82 30.00 -31.16
C ARG A 15 12.54 29.37 -32.36
N LYS A 16 12.37 28.06 -32.55
CA LYS A 16 12.96 27.35 -33.71
C LYS A 16 12.27 27.80 -34.99
N THR A 17 13.06 28.21 -35.98
CA THR A 17 12.60 28.44 -37.36
C THR A 17 12.04 27.15 -37.94
N ARG A 18 10.77 27.19 -38.36
CA ARG A 18 10.01 26.06 -38.91
C ARG A 18 10.47 25.83 -40.35
N THR A 19 11.11 24.70 -40.62
CA THR A 19 11.44 24.34 -42.01
C THR A 19 10.16 24.00 -42.78
N PRO A 20 9.96 24.55 -43.99
CA PRO A 20 8.81 24.21 -44.83
C PRO A 20 8.84 22.75 -45.28
N ASN A 21 10.01 22.09 -45.20
CA ASN A 21 10.23 20.73 -45.65
C ASN A 21 9.15 19.74 -45.13
N VAL A 22 8.59 19.00 -46.07
CA VAL A 22 7.57 17.97 -45.89
C VAL A 22 8.20 16.66 -46.32
N ASN A 23 7.99 15.61 -45.53
CA ASN A 23 8.47 14.28 -45.88
C ASN A 23 7.68 13.75 -47.08
N TYR A 24 8.38 13.16 -48.06
CA TYR A 24 7.81 12.66 -49.33
C TYR A 24 7.06 11.33 -49.17
N LEU A 25 7.15 10.69 -48.00
CA LEU A 25 6.40 9.47 -47.71
C LEU A 25 4.89 9.73 -47.72
N THR A 26 4.12 8.65 -47.98
CA THR A 26 2.66 8.71 -48.06
C THR A 26 2.06 9.38 -46.82
N PRO A 27 1.05 10.26 -46.95
CA PRO A 27 0.41 10.87 -45.79
C PRO A 27 -0.12 9.83 -44.81
N ILE A 28 -0.08 10.14 -43.52
CA ILE A 28 -0.72 9.32 -42.48
C ILE A 28 -2.20 9.66 -42.48
N THR A 29 -3.05 8.68 -42.75
CA THR A 29 -4.51 8.82 -42.64
C THR A 29 -4.93 8.69 -41.18
N ALA A 30 -5.74 9.61 -40.68
CA ALA A 30 -6.20 9.60 -39.30
C ALA A 30 -7.12 8.40 -39.00
N SER A 31 -7.96 7.98 -39.96
CA SER A 31 -8.86 6.84 -39.83
C SER A 31 -8.16 5.48 -39.71
N ASP A 32 -6.94 5.36 -40.25
CA ASP A 32 -6.12 4.14 -40.15
C ASP A 32 -5.52 3.93 -38.75
N LEU A 33 -5.47 4.97 -37.93
CA LEU A 33 -4.97 4.91 -36.56
C LEU A 33 -6.05 4.41 -35.61
N LYS A 34 -5.64 3.68 -34.56
CA LYS A 34 -6.59 3.31 -33.50
C LYS A 34 -7.08 4.58 -32.81
N VAL A 35 -8.31 4.52 -32.29
CA VAL A 35 -8.92 5.62 -31.52
C VAL A 35 -8.01 6.13 -30.38
N ASN A 36 -7.22 5.24 -29.77
CA ASN A 36 -6.27 5.57 -28.69
C ASN A 36 -4.89 6.04 -29.17
N GLU A 37 -4.63 6.06 -30.49
CA GLU A 37 -3.36 6.43 -31.11
C GLU A 37 -3.41 7.82 -31.77
N ILE A 38 -4.54 8.53 -31.64
CA ILE A 38 -4.73 9.90 -32.13
C ILE A 38 -5.54 10.69 -31.10
N ASP A 39 -5.25 11.97 -30.94
CA ASP A 39 -6.01 12.94 -30.15
C ASP A 39 -6.32 14.14 -31.06
N LEU A 40 -7.60 14.38 -31.34
CA LEU A 40 -8.09 15.50 -32.15
C LEU A 40 -8.76 16.58 -31.28
N THR A 41 -8.42 16.65 -29.99
CA THR A 41 -8.89 17.72 -29.11
C THR A 41 -8.29 19.06 -29.54
N PRO A 42 -9.08 20.15 -29.66
CA PRO A 42 -8.59 21.42 -30.19
C PRO A 42 -7.46 21.97 -29.32
N GLY A 43 -6.33 22.30 -29.95
CA GLY A 43 -5.11 22.76 -29.27
C GLY A 43 -4.27 21.66 -28.62
N LYS A 44 -4.70 20.40 -28.72
CA LYS A 44 -3.97 19.20 -28.27
C LYS A 44 -3.96 18.14 -29.37
N GLU A 45 -3.83 18.55 -30.61
CA GLU A 45 -3.81 17.63 -31.74
C GLU A 45 -2.48 16.86 -31.76
N HIS A 46 -2.52 15.57 -31.42
CA HIS A 46 -1.35 14.69 -31.39
C HIS A 46 -1.71 13.35 -32.00
N LEU A 47 -0.74 12.66 -32.58
CA LEU A 47 -0.90 11.26 -32.96
C LEU A 47 0.35 10.46 -32.65
N VAL A 48 0.20 9.15 -32.55
CA VAL A 48 1.30 8.21 -32.41
C VAL A 48 1.92 8.00 -33.78
N CYS A 49 3.18 8.38 -33.93
CA CYS A 49 3.91 8.14 -35.17
C CYS A 49 3.99 6.63 -35.47
N PRO A 50 3.53 6.14 -36.64
CA PRO A 50 3.57 4.72 -36.99
C PRO A 50 5.00 4.15 -37.02
N ASP A 51 5.98 4.98 -37.35
CA ASP A 51 7.37 4.54 -37.55
C ASP A 51 8.16 4.39 -36.23
N CYS A 52 7.81 5.16 -35.18
CA CYS A 52 8.57 5.14 -33.92
C CYS A 52 7.70 5.10 -32.65
N SER A 53 6.39 4.93 -32.79
CA SER A 53 5.42 4.80 -31.70
C SER A 53 5.46 5.93 -30.65
N THR A 54 5.99 7.09 -31.03
CA THR A 54 6.09 8.26 -30.16
C THR A 54 4.87 9.16 -30.36
N TRP A 55 4.36 9.75 -29.28
CA TRP A 55 3.31 10.76 -29.36
C TRP A 55 3.87 12.08 -29.89
N VAL A 56 3.33 12.56 -31.01
CA VAL A 56 3.86 13.69 -31.75
C VAL A 56 2.75 14.69 -32.04
N PRO A 57 2.98 16.00 -31.79
CA PRO A 57 2.02 17.03 -32.15
C PRO A 57 1.81 17.12 -33.67
N ILE A 58 0.56 17.35 -34.07
CA ILE A 58 0.17 17.72 -35.42
C ILE A 58 0.16 19.24 -35.50
N THR A 59 0.77 19.81 -36.53
CA THR A 59 0.75 21.26 -36.77
C THR A 59 0.08 21.58 -38.08
N GLY A 60 -0.49 22.78 -38.20
CA GLY A 60 -1.15 23.20 -39.44
C GLY A 60 -2.49 22.51 -39.66
N THR A 61 -3.20 22.15 -38.59
CA THR A 61 -4.51 21.51 -38.60
C THR A 61 -5.58 22.32 -39.34
N LEU A 62 -5.43 23.66 -39.41
CA LEU A 62 -6.27 24.57 -40.21
C LEU A 62 -5.80 24.75 -41.67
N GLY A 63 -4.79 24.01 -42.10
CA GLY A 63 -4.18 24.13 -43.44
C GLY A 63 -3.64 22.79 -43.90
N THR A 64 -2.32 22.66 -44.01
CA THR A 64 -1.65 21.38 -44.34
C THR A 64 -1.16 20.70 -43.06
N PRO A 65 -1.88 19.67 -42.55
CA PRO A 65 -1.53 19.04 -41.29
C PRO A 65 -0.26 18.21 -41.46
N LYS A 66 0.70 18.38 -40.56
CA LYS A 66 1.93 17.58 -40.56
C LYS A 66 2.50 17.35 -39.18
N LEU A 67 3.20 16.23 -39.02
CA LEU A 67 3.93 15.89 -37.81
C LEU A 67 5.11 16.83 -37.56
N VAL A 68 5.28 17.26 -36.32
CA VAL A 68 6.47 18.00 -35.89
C VAL A 68 7.70 17.08 -35.93
N PRO A 69 8.90 17.59 -36.25
CA PRO A 69 10.14 16.84 -36.08
C PRO A 69 10.28 16.27 -34.68
N HIS A 70 10.46 14.95 -34.58
CA HIS A 70 10.57 14.24 -33.31
C HIS A 70 11.69 13.19 -33.35
N HIS A 71 11.99 12.62 -32.19
CA HIS A 71 13.00 11.57 -32.01
C HIS A 71 12.33 10.23 -31.69
N THR A 72 13.05 9.13 -31.91
CA THR A 72 12.55 7.76 -31.69
C THR A 72 12.67 7.27 -30.24
N GLY A 73 13.36 8.04 -29.38
CA GLY A 73 13.61 7.69 -27.99
C GLY A 73 12.58 8.22 -27.00
N ARG A 74 12.59 7.67 -25.78
CA ARG A 74 11.85 8.25 -24.65
C ARG A 74 12.51 9.55 -24.20
N ALA A 75 11.71 10.50 -23.70
CA ALA A 75 12.25 11.73 -23.12
C ALA A 75 13.31 11.40 -22.05
N LYS A 76 14.45 12.11 -22.09
CA LYS A 76 15.61 11.97 -21.17
C LYS A 76 16.54 10.76 -21.40
N THR A 77 16.47 10.06 -22.53
CA THR A 77 17.52 9.10 -22.92
C THR A 77 18.73 9.80 -23.55
N ALA A 78 19.94 9.27 -23.34
CA ALA A 78 21.21 9.93 -23.67
C ALA A 78 21.44 10.17 -25.19
N GLU A 79 20.81 9.38 -26.08
CA GLU A 79 20.97 9.52 -27.54
C GLU A 79 19.63 9.43 -28.29
N PRO A 80 18.81 10.49 -28.28
CA PRO A 80 17.58 10.52 -29.04
C PRO A 80 17.88 10.72 -30.53
N ARG A 81 17.94 9.62 -31.30
CA ARG A 81 18.04 9.68 -32.76
C ARG A 81 16.75 10.27 -33.34
N ARG A 82 16.86 11.16 -34.33
CA ARG A 82 15.70 11.73 -35.04
C ARG A 82 14.95 10.61 -35.76
N CYS A 83 13.61 10.64 -35.71
CA CYS A 83 12.79 9.77 -36.53
C CYS A 83 12.87 10.21 -37.99
N THR A 84 13.64 9.49 -38.81
CA THR A 84 13.89 9.83 -40.23
C THR A 84 12.69 9.51 -41.11
N ALA A 85 11.95 8.44 -40.81
CA ALA A 85 10.76 8.03 -41.56
C ALA A 85 9.50 8.83 -41.18
N GLY A 86 9.30 9.14 -39.90
CA GLY A 86 8.04 9.76 -39.43
C GLY A 86 8.05 11.28 -39.27
N SER A 87 9.22 11.92 -39.15
CA SER A 87 9.28 13.38 -38.95
C SER A 87 8.78 14.16 -40.18
N ASN A 88 8.08 15.28 -39.97
CA ASN A 88 7.56 16.15 -41.04
C ASN A 88 6.61 15.48 -42.04
N ARG A 89 6.06 14.30 -41.70
CA ARG A 89 5.12 13.57 -42.56
C ARG A 89 3.75 14.24 -42.56
N LEU A 90 3.12 14.32 -43.73
CA LEU A 90 1.77 14.85 -43.88
C LEU A 90 0.78 13.97 -43.14
N VAL A 91 -0.28 14.59 -42.64
CA VAL A 91 -1.39 13.91 -41.97
C VAL A 91 -2.67 14.31 -42.69
N THR A 92 -3.43 13.32 -43.13
CA THR A 92 -4.77 13.49 -43.69
C THR A 92 -5.76 13.25 -42.56
N ILE A 93 -6.44 14.31 -42.11
CA ILE A 93 -7.48 14.22 -41.09
C ILE A 93 -8.82 14.01 -41.82
N ASP A 94 -9.15 12.77 -42.10
CA ASP A 94 -10.37 12.32 -42.78
C ASP A 94 -11.49 11.91 -41.81
N VAL A 95 -11.24 12.02 -40.52
CA VAL A 95 -12.21 11.72 -39.46
C VAL A 95 -12.76 13.02 -38.88
N GLU A 96 -14.09 13.11 -38.78
CA GLU A 96 -14.75 14.21 -38.08
C GLU A 96 -14.41 14.15 -36.58
N ALA A 97 -13.91 15.26 -36.03
CA ALA A 97 -13.42 15.30 -34.66
C ALA A 97 -14.48 14.89 -33.63
N ASP A 98 -15.76 15.22 -33.86
CA ASP A 98 -16.86 14.84 -32.98
C ASP A 98 -17.21 13.35 -33.10
N ALA A 99 -17.21 12.77 -34.31
CA ALA A 99 -17.38 11.33 -34.51
C ALA A 99 -16.27 10.51 -33.84
N TRP A 100 -15.02 10.99 -33.88
CA TRP A 100 -13.91 10.38 -33.15
C TRP A 100 -14.10 10.44 -31.62
N ARG A 101 -14.53 11.60 -31.08
CA ARG A 101 -14.79 11.76 -29.64
C ARG A 101 -15.87 10.79 -29.15
N THR A 102 -16.94 10.62 -29.91
CA THR A 102 -18.01 9.67 -29.60
C THR A 102 -17.47 8.25 -29.51
N LYS A 103 -16.66 7.80 -30.48
CA LYS A 103 -16.01 6.48 -30.45
C LYS A 103 -15.09 6.30 -29.23
N LEU A 104 -14.40 7.34 -28.80
CA LEU A 104 -13.53 7.30 -27.62
C LEU A 104 -14.34 7.18 -26.32
N ILE A 105 -15.45 7.91 -26.21
CA ILE A 105 -16.37 7.83 -25.07
C ILE A 105 -17.05 6.46 -25.00
N GLU A 106 -17.49 5.91 -26.14
CA GLU A 106 -18.13 4.58 -26.22
C GLU A 106 -17.16 3.43 -25.92
N GLY A 107 -15.87 3.60 -26.21
CA GLY A 107 -14.81 2.63 -25.86
C GLY A 107 -14.33 2.69 -24.40
N ALA A 108 -14.55 3.81 -23.70
CA ALA A 108 -14.19 3.97 -22.29
C ALA A 108 -14.89 3.00 -21.32
N PRO A 109 -16.22 2.72 -21.43
CA PRO A 109 -16.90 1.81 -20.50
C PRO A 109 -16.37 0.37 -20.58
N THR A 110 -16.00 -0.15 -21.76
CA THR A 110 -15.43 -1.52 -21.89
C THR A 110 -14.04 -1.64 -21.27
N ALA A 111 -13.23 -0.57 -21.29
CA ALA A 111 -11.94 -0.53 -20.59
C ALA A 111 -12.10 -0.33 -19.07
N ALA A 112 -13.06 0.50 -18.64
CA ALA A 112 -13.38 0.76 -17.24
C ALA A 112 -14.05 -0.43 -16.52
N CYS A 113 -14.67 -1.36 -17.26
CA CYS A 113 -15.17 -2.62 -16.74
C CYS A 113 -14.06 -3.57 -16.24
N ARG A 114 -12.79 -3.34 -16.58
CA ARG A 114 -11.67 -4.00 -15.89
C ARG A 114 -11.62 -3.41 -14.48
N ARG A 115 -12.19 -4.15 -13.51
CA ARG A 115 -12.24 -3.81 -12.08
C ARG A 115 -11.03 -2.97 -11.72
N ALA A 116 -11.26 -1.70 -11.37
CA ALA A 116 -10.23 -0.89 -10.75
C ALA A 116 -9.78 -1.64 -9.49
N THR A 117 -8.65 -2.32 -9.54
CA THR A 117 -7.96 -2.78 -8.33
C THR A 117 -7.74 -1.54 -7.51
N LYS A 118 -8.51 -1.40 -6.44
CA LYS A 118 -8.36 -0.32 -5.48
C LYS A 118 -6.90 -0.38 -5.03
N VAL A 119 -6.06 0.50 -5.57
CA VAL A 119 -4.66 0.58 -5.16
C VAL A 119 -4.72 1.09 -3.74
N LEU A 120 -4.69 0.16 -2.79
CA LEU A 120 -4.58 0.50 -1.39
C LEU A 120 -3.24 1.25 -1.27
N PRO A 121 -3.25 2.50 -0.80
CA PRO A 121 -2.02 3.22 -0.56
C PRO A 121 -1.14 2.34 0.32
N LYS A 122 0.10 2.10 -0.12
CA LYS A 122 1.05 1.35 0.69
C LYS A 122 1.07 2.01 2.07
N PRO A 123 0.79 1.28 3.16
CA PRO A 123 0.69 1.90 4.47
C PRO A 123 1.99 2.64 4.73
N LYS A 124 1.89 3.96 4.96
CA LYS A 124 3.05 4.76 5.33
C LYS A 124 3.54 4.19 6.66
N VAL A 125 4.71 3.56 6.61
CA VAL A 125 5.37 3.04 7.82
C VAL A 125 5.55 4.23 8.75
N LYS A 126 4.99 4.15 9.96
CA LYS A 126 5.22 5.19 10.97
C LYS A 126 6.73 5.29 11.17
N THR A 127 7.27 6.49 10.98
CA THR A 127 8.67 6.78 11.29
C THR A 127 8.95 6.32 12.72
N ALA A 128 10.03 5.58 12.92
CA ALA A 128 10.43 5.15 14.25
C ALA A 128 10.55 6.40 15.15
N PRO A 129 10.06 6.34 16.40
CA PRO A 129 10.18 7.46 17.32
C PRO A 129 11.65 7.81 17.54
N ALA A 130 11.93 9.10 17.73
CA ALA A 130 13.27 9.55 18.08
C ALA A 130 13.74 8.85 19.37
N ALA A 131 15.04 8.63 19.54
CA ALA A 131 15.58 7.93 20.71
C ALA A 131 15.13 8.56 22.05
N THR A 132 14.94 9.88 22.08
CA THR A 132 14.42 10.64 23.24
C THR A 132 12.95 10.34 23.58
N GLN A 133 12.18 9.79 22.63
CA GLN A 133 10.77 9.41 22.79
C GLN A 133 10.59 7.93 23.10
N ILE A 134 11.66 7.12 23.04
CA ILE A 134 11.62 5.72 23.42
C ILE A 134 11.50 5.66 24.94
N LYS A 135 10.29 5.39 25.43
CA LYS A 135 10.09 5.07 26.85
C LYS A 135 10.83 3.76 27.13
N PRO A 136 11.84 3.74 28.02
CA PRO A 136 12.51 2.50 28.35
C PRO A 136 11.47 1.53 28.90
N ALA A 137 11.63 0.25 28.55
CA ALA A 137 10.76 -0.79 29.08
C ALA A 137 10.75 -0.68 30.61
N PRO A 138 9.56 -0.76 31.25
CA PRO A 138 9.49 -0.66 32.69
C PRO A 138 10.31 -1.79 33.30
N ILE A 139 11.34 -1.41 34.05
CA ILE A 139 12.24 -2.35 34.72
C ILE A 139 11.41 -3.16 35.73
N ASN A 140 11.39 -4.48 35.56
CA ASN A 140 10.72 -5.40 36.47
C ASN A 140 11.62 -5.70 37.67
N ALA A 141 11.09 -5.57 38.90
CA ALA A 141 11.80 -5.88 40.14
C ALA A 141 12.36 -7.31 40.15
N GLU A 142 11.64 -8.27 39.57
CA GLU A 142 12.08 -9.67 39.51
C GLU A 142 13.27 -9.86 38.57
N GLN A 143 13.27 -9.19 37.41
CA GLN A 143 14.37 -9.24 36.46
C GLN A 143 15.65 -8.63 37.04
N VAL A 144 15.54 -7.50 37.74
CA VAL A 144 16.71 -6.88 38.40
C VAL A 144 17.20 -7.76 39.55
N SER A 145 16.30 -8.35 40.34
CA SER A 145 16.67 -9.31 41.39
C SER A 145 17.38 -10.55 40.84
N ARG A 146 17.00 -11.01 39.64
CA ARG A 146 17.67 -12.12 38.94
C ARG A 146 19.06 -11.72 38.46
N ALA A 147 19.18 -10.55 37.84
CA ALA A 147 20.47 -10.01 37.40
C ALA A 147 21.43 -9.78 38.58
N PHE A 148 20.92 -9.32 39.71
CA PHE A 148 21.71 -9.16 40.93
C PHE A 148 22.27 -10.50 41.43
N ARG A 149 21.42 -11.53 41.52
CA ARG A 149 21.86 -12.89 41.91
C ARG A 149 22.89 -13.46 40.94
N GLN A 150 22.68 -13.27 39.64
CA GLN A 150 23.63 -13.71 38.62
C GLN A 150 24.99 -12.99 38.77
N HIS A 151 24.96 -11.67 38.99
CA HIS A 151 26.18 -10.89 39.24
C HIS A 151 26.93 -11.39 40.48
N GLN A 152 26.23 -11.64 41.60
CA GLN A 152 26.83 -12.19 42.81
C GLN A 152 27.50 -13.56 42.56
N GLN A 153 26.93 -14.39 41.69
CA GLN A 153 27.50 -15.69 41.33
C GLN A 153 28.71 -15.61 40.38
N GLN A 154 28.91 -14.49 39.69
CA GLN A 154 29.96 -14.34 38.67
C GLN A 154 31.10 -13.41 39.11
N CYS A 155 30.82 -12.44 39.99
CA CYS A 155 31.79 -11.44 40.42
C CYS A 155 32.61 -11.91 41.63
N LEU A 156 33.95 -11.99 41.46
CA LEU A 156 34.88 -12.38 42.53
C LEU A 156 34.84 -11.42 43.74
N ALA A 157 34.60 -10.12 43.51
CA ALA A 157 34.46 -9.14 44.58
C ALA A 157 33.18 -9.35 45.41
N CYS A 158 32.04 -9.62 44.77
CA CYS A 158 30.81 -9.95 45.48
C CYS A 158 30.87 -11.30 46.21
N LYS A 159 31.70 -12.24 45.74
CA LYS A 159 31.97 -13.50 46.45
C LYS A 159 32.92 -13.34 47.65
N GLY A 160 33.56 -12.18 47.79
CA GLY A 160 34.59 -11.94 48.80
C GLY A 160 35.95 -12.55 48.47
N GLU A 161 36.13 -13.05 47.25
CA GLU A 161 37.37 -13.69 46.78
C GLU A 161 38.38 -12.64 46.27
N ALA A 162 37.90 -11.49 45.77
CA ALA A 162 38.77 -10.40 45.36
C ALA A 162 39.22 -9.58 46.58
N LYS A 163 40.53 -9.58 46.84
CA LYS A 163 41.16 -8.86 47.95
C LYS A 163 42.12 -7.79 47.43
N ASN A 164 42.27 -6.71 48.19
CA ASN A 164 43.30 -5.71 47.96
C ASN A 164 44.68 -6.24 48.42
N ARG A 165 45.73 -5.43 48.23
CA ARG A 165 47.10 -5.78 48.65
C ARG A 165 47.22 -6.01 50.17
N ASP A 166 46.32 -5.42 50.95
CA ASP A 166 46.28 -5.53 52.42
C ASP A 166 45.40 -6.69 52.91
N GLY A 167 44.91 -7.54 52.00
CA GLY A 167 44.08 -8.72 52.32
C GLY A 167 42.62 -8.42 52.65
N GLN A 168 42.16 -7.17 52.51
CA GLN A 168 40.77 -6.75 52.70
C GLN A 168 39.94 -7.01 51.43
N THR A 169 38.68 -7.38 51.59
CA THR A 169 37.75 -7.60 50.48
C THR A 169 37.51 -6.32 49.69
N LEU A 170 37.63 -6.38 48.37
CA LEU A 170 37.36 -5.25 47.49
C LEU A 170 35.85 -4.97 47.38
N PRO A 171 35.41 -3.71 47.49
CA PRO A 171 34.01 -3.35 47.25
C PRO A 171 33.64 -3.53 45.77
N CYS A 172 32.39 -3.91 45.50
CA CYS A 172 31.87 -4.05 44.14
C CYS A 172 30.83 -2.94 43.83
N PRO A 173 31.23 -1.86 43.13
CA PRO A 173 30.33 -0.74 42.85
C PRO A 173 29.16 -1.11 41.93
N ASP A 174 29.38 -2.06 41.01
CA ASP A 174 28.33 -2.58 40.13
C ASP A 174 27.28 -3.38 40.94
N GLY A 175 27.74 -4.25 41.84
CA GLY A 175 26.87 -4.98 42.77
C GLY A 175 26.06 -4.03 43.66
N GLU A 176 26.70 -2.99 44.21
CA GLU A 176 26.03 -1.97 45.01
C GLU A 176 24.94 -1.23 44.22
N ARG A 177 25.27 -0.77 42.99
CA ARG A 177 24.31 -0.08 42.11
C ARG A 177 23.08 -0.93 41.80
N VAL A 178 23.27 -2.22 41.51
CA VAL A 178 22.16 -3.15 41.25
C VAL A 178 21.36 -3.39 42.52
N ALA A 179 22.01 -3.59 43.68
CA ALA A 179 21.33 -3.78 44.97
C ALA A 179 20.44 -2.59 45.36
N VAL A 180 20.94 -1.36 45.22
CA VAL A 180 20.17 -0.14 45.46
C VAL A 180 18.95 -0.06 44.54
N THR A 181 19.10 -0.50 43.29
CA THR A 181 18.00 -0.53 42.31
C THR A 181 16.93 -1.54 42.71
N VAL A 182 17.31 -2.75 43.17
CA VAL A 182 16.37 -3.76 43.70
C VAL A 182 15.58 -3.20 44.89
N LEU A 183 16.27 -2.62 45.88
CA LEU A 183 15.61 -2.06 47.07
C LEU A 183 14.64 -0.92 46.72
N ARG A 184 15.02 -0.06 45.76
CA ARG A 184 14.14 1.01 45.27
C ARG A 184 12.86 0.44 44.64
N LEU A 185 12.99 -0.58 43.79
CA LEU A 185 11.85 -1.20 43.14
C LEU A 185 10.92 -1.90 44.15
N LEU A 186 11.48 -2.67 45.08
CA LEU A 186 10.70 -3.33 46.14
C LEU A 186 9.91 -2.33 46.99
N ARG A 187 10.50 -1.18 47.34
CA ARG A 187 9.80 -0.11 48.07
C ARG A 187 8.66 0.51 47.26
N GLN A 188 8.76 0.52 45.93
CA GLN A 188 7.76 1.12 45.04
C GLN A 188 6.66 0.13 44.61
N GLU A 189 6.89 -1.18 44.69
CA GLU A 189 5.92 -2.20 44.25
C GLU A 189 4.53 -2.04 44.87
N PRO A 190 4.35 -1.80 46.18
CA PRO A 190 3.01 -1.62 46.76
C PRO A 190 2.23 -0.46 46.12
N LYS A 191 2.91 0.64 45.80
CA LYS A 191 2.28 1.80 45.13
C LYS A 191 1.89 1.44 43.68
N ARG A 192 2.75 0.69 42.97
CA ARG A 192 2.48 0.25 41.60
C ARG A 192 1.32 -0.74 41.54
N GLU A 193 1.26 -1.65 42.51
CA GLU A 193 0.16 -2.60 42.66
C GLU A 193 -1.16 -1.89 42.96
N ALA A 194 -1.19 -0.94 43.90
CA ALA A 194 -2.38 -0.16 44.18
C ALA A 194 -2.91 0.59 42.94
N LEU A 195 -2.02 1.16 42.12
CA LEU A 195 -2.40 1.80 40.85
C LEU A 195 -2.94 0.79 39.83
N ARG A 196 -2.28 -0.37 39.67
CA ARG A 196 -2.75 -1.46 38.79
C ARG A 196 -4.15 -1.92 39.20
N GLU A 197 -4.36 -2.12 40.50
CA GLU A 197 -5.64 -2.56 41.04
C GLU A 197 -6.73 -1.51 40.85
N PHE A 198 -6.42 -0.22 41.08
CA PHE A 198 -7.35 0.88 40.82
C PHE A 198 -7.83 0.89 39.37
N PHE A 199 -6.92 0.85 38.40
CA PHE A 199 -7.29 0.81 36.98
C PHE A 199 -8.02 -0.47 36.60
N ALA A 200 -7.66 -1.61 37.18
CA ALA A 200 -8.38 -2.87 36.96
C ALA A 200 -9.82 -2.79 37.50
N ARG A 201 -10.04 -2.15 38.66
CA ARG A 201 -11.37 -1.91 39.23
C ARG A 201 -12.20 -0.98 38.34
N GLU A 202 -11.64 0.14 37.91
CA GLU A 202 -12.33 1.06 36.99
C GLU A 202 -12.68 0.38 35.67
N ARG A 203 -11.76 -0.39 35.09
CA ARG A 203 -12.03 -1.13 33.85
C ARG A 203 -13.18 -2.12 34.02
N ARG A 204 -13.17 -2.92 35.09
CA ARG A 204 -14.28 -3.82 35.43
C ARG A 204 -15.62 -3.09 35.63
N ARG A 205 -15.60 -1.83 36.08
CA ARG A 205 -16.82 -1.01 36.21
C ARG A 205 -17.34 -0.58 34.85
N PHE A 206 -16.47 -0.04 33.99
CA PHE A 206 -16.82 0.34 32.63
C PHE A 206 -17.31 -0.84 31.80
N ASP A 207 -16.61 -1.98 31.87
CA ASP A 207 -17.00 -3.19 31.12
C ASP A 207 -18.40 -3.67 31.54
N ARG A 208 -18.72 -3.60 32.84
CA ARG A 208 -20.07 -3.90 33.35
C ARG A 208 -21.13 -2.93 32.82
N GLN A 209 -20.84 -1.63 32.83
CA GLN A 209 -21.75 -0.62 32.27
C GLN A 209 -21.99 -0.82 30.77
N TYR A 210 -20.92 -1.09 30.03
CA TYR A 210 -21.00 -1.35 28.59
C TYR A 210 -21.80 -2.63 28.31
N ALA A 211 -21.52 -3.72 29.04
CA ALA A 211 -22.25 -4.98 28.91
C ALA A 211 -23.74 -4.83 29.24
N ALA A 212 -24.09 -4.03 30.26
CA ALA A 212 -25.48 -3.74 30.60
C ALA A 212 -26.20 -2.91 29.51
N ALA A 213 -25.50 -1.96 28.87
CA ALA A 213 -26.07 -1.13 27.80
C ALA A 213 -26.09 -1.81 26.42
N ALA A 214 -25.25 -2.84 26.21
CA ALA A 214 -25.06 -3.48 24.91
C ALA A 214 -26.34 -4.08 24.31
N PRO A 215 -27.24 -4.76 25.05
CA PRO A 215 -28.48 -5.30 24.49
C PRO A 215 -29.41 -4.22 23.95
N ALA A 216 -29.62 -3.13 24.69
CA ALA A 216 -30.48 -2.02 24.27
C ALA A 216 -29.91 -1.31 23.03
N LYS A 217 -28.60 -1.08 23.01
CA LYS A 217 -27.92 -0.51 21.84
C LYS A 217 -28.06 -1.41 20.62
N ARG A 218 -27.82 -2.71 20.77
CA ARG A 218 -27.97 -3.71 19.70
C ARG A 218 -29.40 -3.78 19.19
N ALA A 219 -30.39 -3.72 20.09
CA ALA A 219 -31.81 -3.71 19.70
C ALA A 219 -32.17 -2.46 18.88
N SER A 220 -31.68 -1.29 19.27
CA SER A 220 -31.86 -0.04 18.52
C SER A 220 -31.18 -0.09 17.15
N GLU A 221 -29.92 -0.57 17.09
CA GLU A 221 -29.20 -0.77 15.84
C GLU A 221 -29.93 -1.75 14.90
N TRP A 222 -30.45 -2.86 15.42
CA TRP A 222 -31.29 -3.78 14.65
C TRP A 222 -32.58 -3.14 14.17
N ALA A 223 -33.28 -2.39 15.02
CA ALA A 223 -34.52 -1.71 14.65
C ALA A 223 -34.31 -0.72 13.51
N ALA A 224 -33.18 0.00 13.51
CA ALA A 224 -32.82 0.95 12.44
C ALA A 224 -32.56 0.25 11.09
N VAL A 225 -32.04 -0.98 11.11
CA VAL A 225 -31.68 -1.74 9.90
C VAL A 225 -32.81 -2.69 9.45
N LEU A 226 -33.75 -3.00 10.34
CA LEU A 226 -34.88 -3.92 10.10
C LEU A 226 -35.66 -3.61 8.81
N PRO A 227 -36.00 -2.35 8.47
CA PRO A 227 -36.74 -2.06 7.24
C PRO A 227 -35.96 -2.47 5.99
N LYS A 228 -34.66 -2.15 5.93
CA LYS A 228 -33.79 -2.52 4.80
C LYS A 228 -33.63 -4.03 4.66
N VAL A 229 -33.58 -4.75 5.77
CA VAL A 229 -33.55 -6.23 5.77
C VAL A 229 -34.86 -6.78 5.22
N LYS A 230 -36.01 -6.28 5.70
CA LYS A 230 -37.33 -6.66 5.18
C LYS A 230 -37.48 -6.37 3.69
N ASP A 231 -37.01 -5.23 3.21
CA ASP A 231 -37.02 -4.88 1.79
C ASP A 231 -36.12 -5.82 0.96
N ALA A 232 -34.97 -6.20 1.50
CA ALA A 232 -34.08 -7.16 0.85
C ALA A 232 -34.69 -8.57 0.81
N ASP A 233 -35.32 -9.02 1.90
CA ASP A 233 -35.99 -10.32 1.97
C ASP A 233 -37.23 -10.38 1.07
N THR A 234 -38.01 -9.29 1.00
CA THR A 234 -39.16 -9.16 0.10
C THR A 234 -38.74 -9.23 -1.36
N ARG A 235 -37.64 -8.55 -1.73
CA ARG A 235 -37.08 -8.68 -3.09
C ARG A 235 -36.59 -10.10 -3.37
N ARG A 236 -36.03 -10.80 -2.37
CA ARG A 236 -35.59 -12.18 -2.51
C ARG A 236 -36.77 -13.15 -2.68
N SER A 237 -37.89 -12.93 -2.00
CA SER A 237 -39.07 -13.79 -2.08
C SER A 237 -39.89 -13.58 -3.37
N GLN A 238 -39.74 -12.42 -4.01
CA GLN A 238 -40.36 -12.11 -5.31
C GLN A 238 -39.61 -12.69 -6.52
N LEU A 239 -38.45 -13.34 -6.31
CA LEU A 239 -37.73 -14.01 -7.38
C LEU A 239 -38.52 -15.25 -7.85
N PRO A 240 -38.81 -15.38 -9.15
CA PRO A 240 -39.46 -16.56 -9.71
C PRO A 240 -38.72 -17.84 -9.33
N VAL A 241 -39.44 -18.96 -9.19
CA VAL A 241 -38.83 -20.29 -8.99
C VAL A 241 -37.96 -20.62 -10.20
N GLY A 242 -36.66 -20.36 -10.08
CA GLY A 242 -35.67 -20.46 -11.17
C GLY A 242 -34.61 -19.37 -11.12
N ASP A 243 -34.97 -18.16 -10.67
CA ASP A 243 -34.08 -17.00 -10.52
C ASP A 243 -33.59 -16.84 -9.07
N ARG A 244 -33.29 -17.95 -8.39
CA ARG A 244 -32.50 -17.85 -7.15
C ARG A 244 -31.21 -17.10 -7.49
N PRO A 245 -30.76 -16.10 -6.71
CA PRO A 245 -29.48 -15.48 -6.96
C PRO A 245 -28.42 -16.57 -6.86
N THR A 246 -27.89 -17.01 -7.99
CA THR A 246 -26.71 -17.85 -8.07
C THR A 246 -25.48 -17.03 -7.70
N ASP A 247 -25.51 -16.38 -6.53
CA ASP A 247 -24.29 -15.82 -5.94
C ASP A 247 -23.41 -16.93 -5.35
N ALA A 248 -23.99 -18.11 -5.12
CA ALA A 248 -23.22 -19.34 -5.08
C ALA A 248 -23.24 -19.97 -6.48
N ARG A 249 -22.05 -20.18 -7.06
CA ARG A 249 -21.89 -21.17 -8.14
C ARG A 249 -22.63 -22.43 -7.71
N ASN A 250 -23.44 -22.99 -8.60
CA ASN A 250 -24.09 -24.27 -8.37
C ASN A 250 -22.97 -25.29 -8.08
N VAL A 251 -22.75 -25.60 -6.80
CA VAL A 251 -21.69 -26.51 -6.37
C VAL A 251 -22.28 -27.90 -6.56
N PRO A 252 -21.70 -28.75 -7.43
CA PRO A 252 -22.13 -30.13 -7.55
C PRO A 252 -22.14 -30.79 -6.18
N LEU A 253 -23.31 -31.31 -5.76
CA LEU A 253 -23.46 -32.01 -4.49
C LEU A 253 -22.73 -33.36 -4.49
N ALA A 254 -22.42 -33.87 -5.68
CA ALA A 254 -21.59 -35.05 -5.89
C ALA A 254 -20.38 -34.67 -6.77
N PRO A 255 -19.18 -35.21 -6.48
CA PRO A 255 -18.02 -35.05 -7.35
C PRO A 255 -18.29 -35.76 -8.69
N GLY A 256 -17.88 -35.14 -9.80
CA GLY A 256 -18.03 -35.74 -11.14
C GLY A 256 -17.19 -37.01 -11.36
N ASP A 257 -16.18 -37.24 -10.51
CA ASP A 257 -15.40 -38.47 -10.44
C ASP A 257 -15.13 -38.78 -8.96
N GLU A 258 -15.87 -39.73 -8.42
CA GLU A 258 -15.80 -40.15 -7.02
C GLU A 258 -14.41 -40.69 -6.66
N LYS A 259 -13.76 -41.46 -7.55
CA LYS A 259 -12.45 -42.05 -7.28
C LYS A 259 -11.37 -40.98 -7.16
N ALA A 260 -11.38 -40.01 -8.07
CA ALA A 260 -10.43 -38.90 -8.04
C ALA A 260 -10.70 -37.93 -6.86
N PHE A 261 -11.95 -37.85 -6.39
CA PHE A 261 -12.30 -37.10 -5.18
C PHE A 261 -11.77 -37.79 -3.93
N ASP A 262 -12.02 -39.09 -3.78
CA ASP A 262 -11.59 -39.89 -2.62
C ASP A 262 -10.06 -39.92 -2.48
N GLN A 263 -9.34 -40.08 -3.58
CA GLN A 263 -7.88 -40.03 -3.59
C GLN A 263 -7.35 -38.68 -3.07
N ARG A 264 -7.96 -37.57 -3.48
CA ARG A 264 -7.61 -36.22 -3.02
C ARG A 264 -7.97 -36.00 -1.55
N GLN A 265 -9.13 -36.48 -1.09
CA GLN A 265 -9.50 -36.40 0.33
C GLN A 265 -8.53 -37.20 1.21
N ALA A 266 -8.14 -38.39 0.78
CA ALA A 266 -7.15 -39.20 1.49
C ALA A 266 -5.76 -38.51 1.55
N GLU A 267 -5.35 -37.86 0.46
CA GLU A 267 -4.09 -37.10 0.42
C GLU A 267 -4.11 -35.87 1.32
N LEU A 268 -5.19 -35.10 1.30
CA LEU A 268 -5.39 -33.97 2.20
C LEU A 268 -5.39 -34.41 3.67
N GLY A 269 -6.04 -35.54 3.99
CA GLY A 269 -6.01 -36.14 5.33
C GLY A 269 -4.58 -36.43 5.81
N ARG A 270 -3.73 -37.00 4.93
CA ARG A 270 -2.30 -37.22 5.23
C ARG A 270 -1.55 -35.90 5.47
N GLN A 271 -1.80 -34.88 4.66
CA GLN A 271 -1.17 -33.56 4.82
C GLN A 271 -1.57 -32.88 6.14
N TYR A 272 -2.85 -32.96 6.52
CA TYR A 272 -3.32 -32.39 7.80
C TYR A 272 -2.77 -33.15 9.01
N ALA A 273 -2.66 -34.48 8.95
CA ALA A 273 -2.01 -35.26 9.99
C ALA A 273 -0.54 -34.85 10.16
N ALA A 274 0.23 -34.82 9.07
CA ALA A 274 1.63 -34.39 9.09
C ALA A 274 1.80 -32.95 9.62
N ARG A 275 0.86 -32.05 9.31
CA ARG A 275 0.90 -30.66 9.81
C ARG A 275 0.53 -30.53 11.29
N LYS A 276 -0.30 -31.44 11.80
CA LYS A 276 -0.63 -31.54 13.23
C LYS A 276 0.57 -32.07 14.02
N ASP A 277 1.31 -33.01 13.44
CA ASP A 277 2.53 -33.55 14.06
C ASP A 277 3.71 -32.56 14.01
N LEU A 278 3.67 -31.60 13.09
CA LEU A 278 4.61 -30.48 13.00
C LEU A 278 4.18 -29.24 13.81
N ALA A 279 3.00 -29.25 14.44
CA ALA A 279 2.61 -28.19 15.35
C ALA A 279 3.43 -28.33 16.64
N PRO A 280 4.25 -27.33 17.03
CA PRO A 280 5.03 -27.44 18.25
C PRO A 280 4.06 -27.59 19.43
N THR A 281 4.22 -28.68 20.17
CA THR A 281 3.64 -28.84 21.49
C THR A 281 4.09 -27.66 22.33
N ALA A 282 3.20 -26.68 22.49
CA ALA A 282 3.41 -25.54 23.36
C ALA A 282 3.52 -26.06 24.80
N ALA A 283 4.75 -26.11 25.29
CA ALA A 283 5.07 -26.08 26.71
C ALA A 283 5.04 -24.63 27.21
#